data_AF-A0A7K2JP19-F1
#
_entry.id   AF-A0A7K2JP19-F1
#
_cell.length_a   1.000
_cell.length_b   1.000
_cell.length_c   1.000
_cell.angle_alpha   90.00
_cell.angle_beta   90.00
_cell.angle_gamma   90.00
#
_symmetry.space_group_name_H-M   'P 1'
#
loop_
_entity.id
_entity.type
_entity.pdbx_description
1 polymer ?
#
loop_
_entity_poly.entity_id
_entity_poly.type
_entity_poly.pdbx_seq_one_letter_code
_entity_poly.pdbx_strand_id
1 'polypeptide(L)'
;EEHTDTPVTAVGTLRRGEGGPERFLASAAEAFVGGATVDWAGVFAGTGARRVDLPTYAFQEQHYWIEPSLDRQGDVASAGLSSADHPLLGAAVTLPETGGHLFTGRLSLRSHPWLADHVLYGSALLPSSVFVELALRAGDAVGCDRLEELTPQTPLTLPEGGAVQLQLAVSGPDSSGRRTLSVYSRHDDGASEASDVSWTCHARGVLTSGAPAAPDAAAQGLGQWPPADADPIDVAALYEGSGSEEDSGLVHGPAFRTLRQAWRRGEEIFAEVSLPEEQRADAGRYGVHPVLLDAAFHVRDGRTLGADGTQVVLPHVWNGVSLYATGASTLRVRLSPAAADGITMLLADESGQVVATADAVTIQAVTPDDVAAGGRLPHQSLFRVEWAALPPASVAVAEDARRVVVGPDAAELLSLLGGAGAAEGPYAGLSDVVASDETVPAYVLLPFFSAPRNGTDAGASVGDPAEVRSVSRRALGVLQEWLGEERFAGSRLVVVTRGAVSAVPGE
;
A
#
# COMPACT_ATOMS: atom_id res chain seq x y z
N GLU A 1 -24.97 -75.21 -17.29
CA GLU A 1 -25.03 -74.33 -18.47
C GLU A 1 -24.25 -73.07 -18.16
N GLU A 2 -23.12 -72.89 -18.82
CA GLU A 2 -22.26 -71.72 -18.66
C GLU A 2 -22.88 -70.59 -19.49
N HIS A 3 -23.59 -69.66 -18.84
CA HIS A 3 -24.10 -68.45 -19.49
C HIS A 3 -22.91 -67.50 -19.66
N THR A 4 -22.48 -67.23 -20.90
CA THR A 4 -21.34 -66.35 -21.19
C THR A 4 -21.66 -64.86 -21.09
N ASP A 5 -22.85 -64.51 -20.56
CA ASP A 5 -23.40 -63.15 -20.37
C ASP A 5 -23.14 -62.20 -21.54
N THR A 6 -23.02 -62.76 -22.75
CA THR A 6 -22.64 -62.02 -23.94
C THR A 6 -23.93 -61.42 -24.51
N PRO A 7 -24.05 -60.10 -24.62
CA PRO A 7 -25.22 -59.48 -25.23
C PRO A 7 -25.29 -59.90 -26.70
N VAL A 8 -26.38 -60.56 -27.09
CA VAL A 8 -26.64 -61.00 -28.47
C VAL A 8 -27.79 -60.18 -29.05
N THR A 9 -27.56 -59.59 -30.22
CA THR A 9 -28.62 -58.95 -31.01
C THR A 9 -29.25 -59.98 -31.95
N ALA A 10 -30.49 -60.39 -31.67
CA ALA A 10 -31.26 -61.28 -32.54
C ALA A 10 -32.24 -60.48 -33.41
N VAL A 11 -32.16 -60.63 -34.73
CA VAL A 11 -32.97 -59.85 -35.67
C VAL A 11 -33.78 -60.75 -36.60
N GLY A 12 -35.07 -60.45 -36.77
CA GLY A 12 -35.98 -61.19 -37.64
C GLY A 12 -36.17 -60.53 -39.01
N THR A 13 -35.65 -61.16 -40.06
CA THR A 13 -35.68 -60.66 -41.45
C THR A 13 -37.00 -60.87 -42.18
N LEU A 14 -37.87 -61.76 -41.67
CA LEU A 14 -39.21 -62.04 -42.19
C LEU A 14 -40.17 -62.19 -41.02
N ARG A 15 -41.15 -61.27 -40.91
CA ARG A 15 -42.19 -61.29 -39.88
C ARG A 15 -43.55 -61.48 -40.52
N ARG A 16 -44.48 -62.13 -39.79
CA ARG A 16 -45.84 -62.39 -40.28
C ARG A 16 -46.57 -61.06 -40.45
N GLY A 17 -47.01 -60.76 -41.67
CA GLY A 17 -47.72 -59.51 -42.00
C GLY A 17 -46.82 -58.30 -42.26
N GLU A 18 -45.51 -58.43 -42.11
CA GLU A 18 -44.51 -57.37 -42.30
C GLU A 18 -43.32 -57.91 -43.10
N GLY A 19 -43.60 -58.54 -44.25
CA GLY A 19 -42.57 -59.05 -45.16
C GLY A 19 -42.10 -57.99 -46.16
N GLY A 20 -41.03 -58.30 -46.88
CA GLY A 20 -40.57 -57.51 -48.02
C GLY A 20 -39.28 -56.70 -47.77
N PRO A 21 -38.83 -55.94 -48.79
CA PRO A 21 -37.55 -55.24 -48.76
C PRO A 21 -37.40 -54.24 -47.61
N GLU A 22 -38.48 -53.57 -47.21
CA GLU A 22 -38.48 -52.61 -46.11
C GLU A 22 -38.18 -53.28 -44.76
N ARG A 23 -38.79 -54.43 -44.47
CA ARG A 23 -38.49 -55.20 -43.25
C ARG A 23 -37.06 -55.74 -43.27
N PHE A 24 -36.57 -56.15 -44.44
CA PHE A 24 -35.19 -56.61 -44.59
C PHE A 24 -34.19 -55.48 -44.32
N LEU A 25 -34.41 -54.28 -44.85
CA LEU A 25 -33.59 -53.10 -44.59
C LEU A 25 -33.66 -52.66 -43.12
N ALA A 26 -34.84 -52.67 -42.51
CA ALA A 26 -35.00 -52.40 -41.08
C ALA A 26 -34.23 -53.43 -40.22
N SER A 27 -34.24 -54.70 -40.63
CA SER A 27 -33.47 -55.75 -39.96
C SER A 27 -31.96 -55.56 -40.11
N ALA A 28 -31.49 -55.12 -41.28
CA ALA A 28 -30.07 -54.76 -41.46
C ALA A 28 -29.67 -53.56 -40.57
N ALA A 29 -30.54 -52.56 -40.42
CA ALA A 29 -30.32 -51.44 -39.52
C ALA A 29 -30.32 -51.86 -38.04
N GLU A 30 -31.27 -52.71 -37.61
CA GLU A 30 -31.32 -53.28 -36.26
C GLU A 30 -30.02 -54.06 -35.94
N ALA A 31 -29.51 -54.85 -36.89
CA ALA A 31 -28.25 -55.56 -36.74
C ALA A 31 -27.04 -54.62 -36.66
N PHE A 32 -27.01 -53.56 -37.48
CA PHE A 32 -25.95 -52.56 -37.48
C PHE A 32 -25.87 -51.78 -36.17
N VAL A 33 -27.02 -51.35 -35.63
CA VAL A 33 -27.11 -50.72 -34.30
C VAL A 33 -26.66 -51.69 -33.20
N GLY A 34 -26.93 -52.98 -33.38
CA GLY A 34 -26.43 -54.06 -32.52
C GLY A 34 -24.95 -54.42 -32.70
N GLY A 35 -24.19 -53.69 -33.52
CA GLY A 35 -22.74 -53.85 -33.71
C GLY A 35 -22.33 -54.75 -34.88
N ALA A 36 -23.27 -55.28 -35.66
CA ALA A 36 -22.94 -56.05 -36.86
C ALA A 36 -22.43 -55.14 -37.99
N THR A 37 -21.47 -55.62 -38.78
CA THR A 37 -21.04 -54.92 -39.98
C THR A 37 -22.03 -55.16 -41.13
N VAL A 38 -22.49 -54.07 -41.76
CA VAL A 38 -23.40 -54.12 -42.91
C VAL A 38 -22.73 -53.41 -44.09
N ASP A 39 -22.72 -54.07 -45.25
CA ASP A 39 -22.24 -53.46 -46.49
C ASP A 39 -23.28 -52.51 -47.09
N TRP A 40 -23.32 -51.29 -46.55
CA TRP A 40 -24.20 -50.23 -47.05
C TRP A 40 -23.87 -49.82 -48.49
N ALA A 41 -22.63 -49.99 -48.95
CA ALA A 41 -22.27 -49.68 -50.33
C ALA A 41 -22.96 -50.63 -51.31
N GLY A 42 -23.01 -51.93 -50.98
CA GLY A 42 -23.79 -52.92 -51.71
C GLY A 42 -25.29 -52.63 -51.71
N VAL A 43 -25.85 -52.16 -50.58
CA VAL A 43 -27.26 -51.78 -50.46
C VAL A 43 -27.65 -50.63 -51.40
N PHE A 44 -26.77 -49.65 -51.60
CA PHE A 44 -27.03 -48.50 -52.46
C PHE A 44 -26.58 -48.66 -53.92
N ALA A 45 -25.93 -49.78 -54.27
CA ALA A 45 -25.44 -50.02 -55.63
C ALA A 45 -26.59 -49.98 -56.67
N GLY A 46 -26.42 -49.19 -57.73
CA GLY A 46 -27.42 -49.06 -58.80
C GLY A 46 -28.65 -48.21 -58.48
N THR A 47 -28.76 -47.63 -57.28
CA THR A 47 -29.91 -46.80 -56.87
C THR A 47 -29.78 -45.32 -57.26
N GLY A 48 -28.58 -44.86 -57.63
CA GLY A 48 -28.30 -43.44 -57.89
C GLY A 48 -28.14 -42.58 -56.62
N ALA A 49 -28.05 -43.20 -55.43
CA ALA A 49 -27.81 -42.48 -54.18
C ALA A 49 -26.48 -41.70 -54.20
N ARG A 50 -26.48 -40.52 -53.60
CA ARG A 50 -25.30 -39.63 -53.47
C ARG A 50 -25.07 -39.25 -52.02
N ARG A 51 -23.81 -39.02 -51.64
CA ARG A 51 -23.49 -38.41 -50.34
C ARG A 51 -23.97 -36.97 -50.33
N VAL A 52 -24.56 -36.56 -49.21
CA VAL A 52 -25.00 -35.19 -48.94
C VAL A 52 -24.37 -34.74 -47.63
N ASP A 53 -24.16 -33.43 -47.49
CA ASP A 53 -23.70 -32.87 -46.23
C ASP A 53 -24.81 -32.99 -45.18
N LEU A 54 -24.45 -33.55 -44.03
CA LEU A 54 -25.30 -33.63 -42.85
C LEU A 54 -24.78 -32.65 -41.79
N PRO A 55 -25.62 -32.24 -40.82
CA PRO A 55 -25.14 -31.53 -39.65
C PRO A 55 -23.93 -32.22 -39.04
N THR A 56 -22.94 -31.43 -38.61
CA THR A 56 -21.73 -31.97 -37.98
C THR A 56 -22.09 -32.73 -36.70
N TYR A 57 -21.22 -33.66 -36.31
CA TYR A 57 -21.35 -34.37 -35.04
C TYR A 57 -21.54 -33.38 -33.88
N ALA A 58 -22.57 -33.61 -33.06
CA ALA A 58 -22.81 -32.82 -31.86
C ALA A 58 -21.77 -33.23 -30.80
N PHE A 59 -20.59 -32.62 -30.84
CA PHE A 59 -19.59 -32.80 -29.80
C PHE A 59 -20.19 -32.45 -28.44
N GLN A 60 -19.85 -33.25 -27.43
CA GLN A 60 -20.25 -32.94 -26.06
C GLN A 60 -19.45 -31.71 -25.61
N GLU A 61 -20.12 -30.57 -25.43
CA GLU A 61 -19.51 -29.29 -25.05
C GLU A 61 -19.09 -29.31 -23.57
N GLN A 62 -18.04 -30.07 -23.27
CA GLN A 62 -17.38 -30.04 -21.98
C GLN A 62 -16.19 -29.09 -22.05
N HIS A 63 -16.14 -28.18 -21.09
CA HIS A 63 -15.05 -27.22 -20.98
C HIS A 63 -13.80 -27.93 -20.41
N TYR A 64 -12.84 -28.21 -21.29
CA TYR A 64 -11.54 -28.77 -20.93
C TYR A 64 -10.47 -27.69 -21.07
N TRP A 65 -10.21 -26.98 -19.97
CA TRP A 65 -9.20 -25.93 -19.89
C TRP A 65 -8.20 -26.22 -18.76
N ILE A 66 -6.93 -25.86 -18.96
CA ILE A 66 -5.96 -25.87 -17.87
C ILE A 66 -6.19 -24.57 -17.10
N GLU A 67 -6.93 -24.66 -16.01
CA GLU A 67 -7.05 -23.55 -15.07
C GLU A 67 -5.71 -23.40 -14.32
N PRO A 68 -5.09 -22.21 -14.31
CA PRO A 68 -3.95 -21.97 -13.44
C PRO A 68 -4.46 -22.04 -11.99
N SER A 69 -4.13 -23.14 -11.31
CA SER A 69 -4.42 -23.31 -9.89
C SER A 69 -3.74 -22.19 -9.11
N LEU A 70 -4.52 -21.23 -8.62
CA LEU A 70 -4.07 -20.16 -7.73
C LEU A 70 -3.46 -20.70 -6.42
N ASP A 71 -3.77 -21.95 -6.08
CA ASP A 71 -3.22 -22.68 -4.92
C ASP A 71 -1.78 -23.16 -5.10
N ARG A 72 -1.19 -23.04 -6.29
CA ARG A 72 0.24 -23.29 -6.51
C ARG A 72 0.93 -22.00 -6.95
N GLN A 73 1.08 -21.05 -6.02
CA GLN A 73 2.37 -20.36 -5.95
C GLN A 73 3.43 -21.48 -5.96
N GLY A 74 4.16 -21.58 -7.07
CA GLY A 74 4.96 -22.76 -7.40
C GLY A 74 5.80 -23.19 -6.21
N ASP A 75 5.86 -24.50 -5.94
CA ASP A 75 6.55 -25.09 -4.80
C ASP A 75 7.93 -24.46 -4.60
N VAL A 76 8.00 -23.41 -3.77
CA VAL A 76 9.20 -22.59 -3.58
C VAL A 76 10.30 -23.39 -2.88
N ALA A 77 9.93 -24.52 -2.27
CA ALA A 77 10.87 -25.47 -1.70
C ALA A 77 11.80 -26.06 -2.79
N SER A 78 11.32 -26.20 -4.03
CA SER A 78 12.15 -26.62 -5.16
C SER A 78 13.28 -25.63 -5.48
N ALA A 79 13.10 -24.35 -5.13
CA ALA A 79 14.12 -23.30 -5.20
C ALA A 79 14.89 -23.10 -3.87
N GLY A 80 14.67 -23.97 -2.87
CA GLY A 80 15.30 -23.88 -1.55
C GLY A 80 14.74 -22.80 -0.63
N LEU A 81 13.57 -22.23 -0.95
CA LEU A 81 12.90 -21.21 -0.14
C LEU A 81 11.78 -21.83 0.68
N SER A 82 11.44 -21.21 1.81
CA SER A 82 10.25 -21.59 2.59
C SER A 82 9.01 -20.86 2.09
N SER A 83 7.84 -21.50 2.19
CA SER A 83 6.54 -20.83 2.07
C SER A 83 6.45 -19.71 3.11
N ALA A 84 5.84 -18.59 2.74
CA ALA A 84 5.48 -17.55 3.71
C ALA A 84 4.13 -17.83 4.41
N ASP A 85 3.41 -18.88 4.00
CA ASP A 85 2.09 -19.29 4.52
C ASP A 85 1.09 -18.13 4.62
N HIS A 86 1.05 -17.28 3.58
CA HIS A 86 0.22 -16.08 3.56
C HIS A 86 -0.30 -15.77 2.15
N PRO A 87 -1.57 -15.35 1.95
CA PRO A 87 -2.12 -15.17 0.60
C PRO A 87 -1.42 -14.12 -0.28
N LEU A 88 -0.77 -13.12 0.34
CA LEU A 88 -0.05 -12.04 -0.35
C LEU A 88 1.47 -12.24 -0.43
N LEU A 89 2.02 -13.27 0.24
CA LEU A 89 3.45 -13.56 0.27
C LEU A 89 3.68 -15.00 -0.17
N GLY A 90 4.54 -15.22 -1.18
CA GLY A 90 4.80 -16.55 -1.71
C GLY A 90 6.01 -17.25 -1.11
N ALA A 91 7.03 -16.50 -0.72
CA ALA A 91 8.25 -17.08 -0.16
C ALA A 91 8.81 -16.24 0.99
N ALA A 92 9.53 -16.92 1.88
CA ALA A 92 10.30 -16.34 2.96
C ALA A 92 11.74 -16.87 2.90
N VAL A 93 12.70 -16.00 3.19
CA VAL A 93 14.14 -16.26 3.20
C VAL A 93 14.73 -15.71 4.48
N THR A 94 15.51 -16.51 5.19
CA THR A 94 16.30 -16.03 6.33
C THR A 94 17.66 -15.57 5.84
N LEU A 95 18.13 -14.42 6.32
CA LEU A 95 19.44 -13.85 6.02
C LEU A 95 20.41 -14.21 7.15
N PRO A 96 21.23 -15.27 7.01
CA PRO A 96 21.97 -15.84 8.13
C PRO A 96 23.03 -14.89 8.71
N GLU A 97 23.61 -14.01 7.88
CA GLU A 97 24.64 -13.06 8.35
C GLU A 97 24.08 -11.98 9.27
N THR A 98 22.86 -11.50 8.99
CA THR A 98 22.25 -10.39 9.74
C THR A 98 21.20 -10.87 10.73
N GLY A 99 20.71 -12.10 10.62
CA GLY A 99 19.53 -12.58 11.35
C GLY A 99 18.23 -11.92 10.90
N GLY A 100 18.24 -11.30 9.71
CA GLY A 100 17.08 -10.69 9.07
C GLY A 100 16.25 -11.68 8.26
N HIS A 101 15.09 -11.23 7.79
CA HIS A 101 14.19 -12.02 6.96
C HIS A 101 13.77 -11.21 5.74
N LEU A 102 13.61 -11.89 4.60
CA LEU A 102 13.07 -11.32 3.38
C LEU A 102 11.86 -12.16 2.95
N PHE A 103 10.72 -11.50 2.80
CA PHE A 103 9.51 -12.09 2.23
C PHE A 103 9.28 -11.53 0.84
N THR A 104 8.82 -12.37 -0.07
CA THR A 104 8.53 -11.97 -1.45
C THR A 104 7.11 -12.33 -1.84
N GLY A 105 6.43 -11.43 -2.53
CA GLY A 105 5.07 -11.62 -3.03
C GLY A 105 4.92 -11.09 -4.45
N ARG A 106 3.78 -11.40 -5.07
CA ARG A 106 3.38 -10.86 -6.36
C ARG A 106 1.91 -10.52 -6.31
N LEU A 107 1.60 -9.24 -6.50
CA LEU A 107 0.22 -8.73 -6.41
C LEU A 107 -0.28 -8.38 -7.80
N SER A 108 -1.46 -8.87 -8.17
CA SER A 108 -2.20 -8.39 -9.32
C SER A 108 -3.70 -8.45 -9.06
N LEU A 109 -4.44 -7.60 -9.76
CA LEU A 109 -5.91 -7.63 -9.73
C LEU A 109 -6.47 -8.94 -10.30
N ARG A 110 -5.68 -9.71 -11.05
CA ARG A 110 -6.08 -11.04 -11.54
C ARG A 110 -5.98 -12.13 -10.47
N SER A 111 -4.94 -12.11 -9.63
CA SER A 111 -4.76 -13.09 -8.57
C SER A 111 -5.48 -12.72 -7.28
N HIS A 112 -5.71 -11.43 -7.06
CA HIS A 112 -6.37 -10.89 -5.88
C HIS A 112 -7.46 -9.89 -6.31
N PRO A 113 -8.59 -10.37 -6.88
CA PRO A 113 -9.62 -9.50 -7.47
C PRO A 113 -10.21 -8.48 -6.51
N TRP A 114 -10.29 -8.82 -5.21
CA TRP A 114 -10.77 -7.92 -4.18
C TRP A 114 -9.94 -6.63 -4.06
N LEU A 115 -8.68 -6.62 -4.48
CA LEU A 115 -7.84 -5.40 -4.49
C LEU A 115 -8.32 -4.36 -5.51
N ALA A 116 -9.12 -4.75 -6.51
CA ALA A 116 -9.70 -3.82 -7.48
C ALA A 116 -10.83 -2.97 -6.87
N ASP A 117 -11.36 -3.38 -5.71
CA ASP A 117 -12.48 -2.74 -5.03
C ASP A 117 -12.05 -1.65 -4.03
N HIS A 118 -10.77 -1.24 -4.03
CA HIS A 118 -10.30 -0.11 -3.24
C HIS A 118 -9.63 0.90 -4.18
N VAL A 119 -10.43 1.87 -4.65
CA VAL A 119 -10.04 2.78 -5.74
C VAL A 119 -9.91 4.20 -5.20
N LEU A 120 -8.73 4.81 -5.37
CA LEU A 120 -8.47 6.21 -5.04
C LEU A 120 -8.11 6.99 -6.31
N TYR A 121 -8.84 8.06 -6.58
CA TYR A 121 -8.75 8.91 -7.77
C TYR A 121 -8.68 8.10 -9.08
N GLY A 122 -9.53 7.07 -9.18
CA GLY A 122 -9.63 6.20 -10.35
C GLY A 122 -8.54 5.11 -10.46
N SER A 123 -7.63 5.01 -9.50
CA SER A 123 -6.57 3.98 -9.48
C SER A 123 -6.81 2.97 -8.35
N ALA A 124 -6.63 1.68 -8.63
CA ALA A 124 -6.65 0.65 -7.60
C ALA A 124 -5.46 0.87 -6.64
N LEU A 125 -5.77 1.23 -5.39
CA LEU A 125 -4.79 1.59 -4.38
C LEU A 125 -4.72 0.47 -3.33
N LEU A 126 -3.51 0.04 -3.00
CA LEU A 126 -3.31 -0.88 -1.88
C LEU A 126 -3.55 -0.14 -0.55
N PRO A 127 -4.55 -0.52 0.26
CA PRO A 127 -4.85 0.18 1.51
C PRO A 127 -3.78 -0.09 2.58
N SER A 128 -3.64 0.82 3.54
CA SER A 128 -2.63 0.70 4.60
C SER A 128 -2.84 -0.52 5.50
N SER A 129 -4.08 -1.00 5.61
CA SER A 129 -4.46 -2.25 6.26
C SER A 129 -3.71 -3.47 5.72
N VAL A 130 -3.33 -3.48 4.43
CA VAL A 130 -2.50 -4.54 3.85
C VAL A 130 -1.08 -4.48 4.40
N PHE A 131 -0.49 -3.30 4.55
CA PHE A 131 0.85 -3.17 5.13
C PHE A 131 0.89 -3.61 6.59
N VAL A 132 -0.18 -3.33 7.36
CA VAL A 132 -0.34 -3.82 8.73
C VAL A 132 -0.37 -5.34 8.76
N GLU A 133 -1.20 -5.98 7.94
CA GLU A 133 -1.28 -7.44 7.88
C GLU A 133 0.05 -8.09 7.46
N LEU A 134 0.73 -7.53 6.46
CA LEU A 134 2.06 -7.99 6.04
C LEU A 134 3.09 -7.88 7.19
N ALA A 135 3.04 -6.80 7.96
CA ALA A 135 3.90 -6.59 9.12
C ALA A 135 3.59 -7.58 10.25
N LEU A 136 2.32 -7.85 10.54
CA LEU A 136 1.90 -8.85 11.53
C LEU A 136 2.38 -10.26 11.14
N ARG A 137 2.22 -10.63 9.87
CA ARG A 137 2.71 -11.93 9.37
C ARG A 137 4.22 -12.07 9.51
N ALA A 138 4.97 -11.01 9.18
CA ALA A 138 6.42 -11.00 9.32
C ALA A 138 6.86 -10.99 10.79
N GLY A 139 6.12 -10.30 11.66
CA GLY A 139 6.28 -10.33 13.11
C GLY A 139 6.21 -11.75 13.66
N ASP A 140 5.13 -12.48 13.35
CA ASP A 140 4.96 -13.88 13.76
C ASP A 140 6.15 -14.75 13.33
N ALA A 141 6.60 -14.61 12.08
CA ALA A 141 7.74 -15.38 11.56
C ALA A 141 9.08 -15.09 12.25
N VAL A 142 9.23 -13.94 12.93
CA VAL A 142 10.45 -13.56 13.66
C VAL A 142 10.26 -13.54 15.18
N GLY A 143 9.10 -14.00 15.68
CA GLY A 143 8.78 -14.03 17.11
C GLY A 143 8.47 -12.66 17.73
N CYS A 144 8.01 -11.71 16.93
CA CYS A 144 7.52 -10.40 17.37
C CYS A 144 5.99 -10.37 17.35
N ASP A 145 5.38 -10.14 18.50
CA ASP A 145 3.92 -10.13 18.70
C ASP A 145 3.32 -8.72 18.65
N ARG A 146 4.14 -7.69 18.45
CA ARG A 146 3.72 -6.29 18.40
C ARG A 146 4.38 -5.52 17.26
N LEU A 147 3.56 -4.78 16.52
CA LEU A 147 3.98 -3.73 15.60
C LEU A 147 3.99 -2.42 16.37
N GLU A 148 5.18 -1.96 16.76
CA GLU A 148 5.35 -0.73 17.53
C GLU A 148 4.93 0.49 16.71
N GLU A 149 5.38 0.57 15.46
CA GLU A 149 5.04 1.64 14.53
C GLU A 149 5.01 1.09 13.10
N LEU A 150 4.09 1.59 12.27
CA LEU A 150 4.11 1.46 10.82
C LEU A 150 3.68 2.77 10.16
N THR A 151 4.52 3.24 9.27
CA THR A 151 4.37 4.52 8.57
C THR A 151 4.45 4.27 7.06
N PRO A 152 3.31 4.29 6.35
CA PRO A 152 3.27 4.34 4.89
C PRO A 152 4.09 5.53 4.37
N GLN A 153 4.70 5.38 3.20
CA GLN A 153 5.62 6.37 2.62
C GLN A 153 5.11 6.83 1.26
N THR A 154 4.98 5.89 0.33
CA THR A 154 4.51 6.15 -1.03
C THR A 154 3.30 5.25 -1.32
N PRO A 155 2.18 5.81 -1.81
CA PRO A 155 1.04 5.01 -2.25
C PRO A 155 1.44 3.90 -3.23
N LEU A 156 0.90 2.70 -3.06
CA LEU A 156 1.12 1.58 -3.99
C LEU A 156 -0.13 1.38 -4.85
N THR A 157 -0.08 1.87 -6.08
CA THR A 157 -1.14 1.63 -7.07
C THR A 157 -0.90 0.32 -7.82
N LEU A 158 -1.95 -0.48 -7.99
CA LEU A 158 -1.90 -1.72 -8.75
C LEU A 158 -2.30 -1.48 -10.20
N PRO A 159 -1.51 -1.96 -11.18
CA PRO A 159 -1.85 -1.76 -12.58
C PRO A 159 -3.07 -2.60 -12.97
N GLU A 160 -3.93 -2.06 -13.84
CA GLU A 160 -5.11 -2.78 -14.38
C GLU A 160 -4.71 -4.09 -15.06
N GLY A 161 -3.53 -4.10 -15.70
CA GLY A 161 -2.92 -5.28 -16.31
C GLY A 161 -1.48 -5.46 -15.85
N GLY A 162 -1.08 -6.71 -15.62
CA GLY A 162 0.26 -7.06 -15.13
C GLY A 162 0.26 -7.36 -13.64
N ALA A 163 1.39 -7.16 -12.97
CA ALA A 163 1.53 -7.34 -11.53
C ALA A 163 2.61 -6.42 -10.98
N VAL A 164 2.68 -6.33 -9.65
CA VAL A 164 3.81 -5.78 -8.93
C VAL A 164 4.51 -6.90 -8.15
N GLN A 165 5.83 -6.88 -8.17
CA GLN A 165 6.65 -7.70 -7.27
C GLN A 165 6.74 -6.97 -5.94
N LEU A 166 6.51 -7.68 -4.84
CA LEU A 166 6.55 -7.15 -3.48
C LEU A 166 7.75 -7.77 -2.74
N GLN A 167 8.48 -6.95 -2.00
CA GLN A 167 9.49 -7.37 -1.04
C GLN A 167 9.22 -6.77 0.33
N LEU A 168 9.20 -7.59 1.36
CA LEU A 168 9.16 -7.16 2.74
C LEU A 168 10.45 -7.60 3.42
N ALA A 169 11.30 -6.64 3.76
CA ALA A 169 12.56 -6.88 4.43
C ALA A 169 12.43 -6.57 5.92
N VAL A 170 12.88 -7.48 6.77
CA VAL A 170 12.94 -7.35 8.23
C VAL A 170 14.39 -7.47 8.66
N SER A 171 14.86 -6.55 9.49
CA SER A 171 16.23 -6.56 10.00
C SER A 171 16.48 -7.70 10.99
N GLY A 172 17.77 -7.95 11.28
CA GLY A 172 18.16 -8.60 12.52
C GLY A 172 17.65 -7.85 13.76
N PRO A 173 17.58 -8.50 14.92
CA PRO A 173 17.21 -7.83 16.16
C PRO A 173 18.34 -6.87 16.57
N ASP A 174 17.98 -5.68 17.02
CA ASP A 174 18.92 -4.77 17.69
C ASP A 174 19.22 -5.23 19.13
N SER A 175 19.98 -4.43 19.89
CA SER A 175 20.34 -4.74 21.28
C SER A 175 19.14 -4.82 22.23
N SER A 176 18.00 -4.25 21.85
CA SER A 176 16.73 -4.31 22.59
C SER A 176 15.76 -5.38 22.06
N GLY A 177 16.15 -6.13 21.02
CA GLY A 177 15.30 -7.11 20.35
C GLY A 177 14.31 -6.50 19.35
N ARG A 178 14.38 -5.19 19.08
CA ARG A 178 13.53 -4.52 18.08
C ARG A 178 14.06 -4.82 16.69
N ARG A 179 13.15 -4.91 15.72
CA ARG A 179 13.47 -5.17 14.30
C ARG A 179 12.82 -4.13 13.44
N THR A 180 13.57 -3.53 12.52
CA THR A 180 12.98 -2.64 11.52
C THR A 180 12.42 -3.46 10.36
N LEU A 181 11.35 -2.97 9.75
CA LEU A 181 10.78 -3.55 8.54
C LEU A 181 10.61 -2.48 7.45
N SER A 182 10.70 -2.90 6.20
CA SER A 182 10.43 -2.07 5.03
C SER A 182 9.70 -2.88 3.95
N VAL A 183 8.63 -2.30 3.39
CA VAL A 183 7.87 -2.88 2.27
C VAL A 183 8.25 -2.14 0.99
N TYR A 184 8.70 -2.90 -0.01
CA TYR A 184 9.08 -2.40 -1.32
C TYR A 184 8.23 -3.04 -2.41
N SER A 185 8.05 -2.33 -3.52
CA SER A 185 7.52 -2.92 -4.75
C SER A 185 8.20 -2.39 -6.00
N ARG A 186 8.01 -3.13 -7.09
CA ARG A 186 8.31 -2.69 -8.46
C ARG A 186 7.36 -3.37 -9.44
N HIS A 187 7.16 -2.78 -10.61
CA HIS A 187 6.37 -3.39 -11.67
C HIS A 187 7.01 -4.67 -12.22
N ASP A 188 6.16 -5.63 -12.56
CA ASP A 188 6.53 -6.92 -13.16
C ASP A 188 6.30 -6.88 -14.68
N ASP A 189 7.25 -6.29 -15.42
CA ASP A 189 7.10 -6.03 -16.87
C ASP A 189 7.30 -7.27 -17.77
N GLY A 190 7.31 -8.48 -17.18
CA GLY A 190 7.16 -9.76 -17.89
C GLY A 190 8.31 -10.19 -18.81
N ALA A 191 9.15 -9.30 -19.32
CA ALA A 191 10.30 -9.64 -20.16
C ALA A 191 11.25 -8.44 -20.36
N SER A 192 12.36 -8.40 -19.61
CA SER A 192 13.68 -7.99 -20.10
C SER A 192 14.70 -8.20 -18.98
N GLU A 193 15.92 -8.59 -19.34
CA GLU A 193 17.10 -8.60 -18.45
C GLU A 193 17.11 -7.37 -17.56
N ALA A 194 17.28 -7.58 -16.25
CA ALA A 194 17.56 -6.59 -15.20
C ALA A 194 17.44 -5.13 -15.68
N SER A 195 16.22 -4.70 -16.01
CA SER A 195 15.97 -3.29 -16.16
C SER A 195 16.20 -2.69 -14.78
N ASP A 196 16.94 -1.59 -14.76
CA ASP A 196 17.33 -0.77 -13.60
C ASP A 196 16.10 -0.13 -12.91
N VAL A 197 14.98 -0.86 -12.83
CA VAL A 197 13.76 -0.42 -12.17
C VAL A 197 14.01 -0.42 -10.67
N SER A 198 14.19 0.78 -10.13
CA SER A 198 14.36 1.02 -8.71
C SER A 198 13.14 0.53 -7.94
N TRP A 199 13.40 -0.22 -6.87
CA TRP A 199 12.38 -0.55 -5.87
C TRP A 199 11.86 0.73 -5.20
N THR A 200 10.54 0.86 -5.11
CA THR A 200 9.88 1.94 -4.37
C THR A 200 9.56 1.46 -2.96
N CYS A 201 9.89 2.26 -1.94
CA CYS A 201 9.55 1.97 -0.55
C CYS A 201 8.14 2.49 -0.25
N HIS A 202 7.23 1.60 0.15
CA HIS A 202 5.82 1.95 0.41
C HIS A 202 5.48 2.06 1.88
N ALA A 203 6.19 1.35 2.76
CA ALA A 203 5.99 1.45 4.20
C ALA A 203 7.27 1.10 4.95
N ARG A 204 7.43 1.70 6.14
CA ARG A 204 8.46 1.34 7.12
C ARG A 204 7.82 1.11 8.47
N GLY A 205 8.43 0.27 9.29
CA GLY A 205 7.92 0.04 10.63
C GLY A 205 8.93 -0.60 11.56
N VAL A 206 8.48 -0.86 12.79
CA VAL A 206 9.26 -1.49 13.84
C VAL A 206 8.44 -2.59 14.50
N LEU A 207 9.02 -3.78 14.56
CA LEU A 207 8.48 -4.96 15.24
C LEU A 207 9.18 -5.14 16.58
N THR A 208 8.41 -5.49 17.60
CA THR A 208 8.89 -5.75 18.95
C THR A 208 8.22 -6.98 19.55
N SER A 209 8.76 -7.45 20.67
CA SER A 209 8.17 -8.51 21.47
C SER A 209 7.64 -7.93 22.78
N GLY A 210 6.66 -8.61 23.39
CA GLY A 210 6.05 -8.20 24.65
C GLY A 210 4.78 -7.40 24.46
N ALA A 211 3.89 -7.89 23.58
CA ALA A 211 2.54 -7.38 23.50
C ALA A 211 1.88 -7.39 24.91
N PRO A 212 1.09 -6.35 25.27
CA PRO A 212 0.30 -6.36 26.48
C PRO A 212 -0.62 -7.58 26.53
N ALA A 213 -1.09 -7.96 27.73
CA ALA A 213 -2.16 -8.95 27.80
C ALA A 213 -3.42 -8.42 27.09
N ALA A 214 -4.15 -9.32 26.41
CA ALA A 214 -5.39 -8.97 25.74
C ALA A 214 -6.35 -8.27 26.72
N PRO A 215 -6.92 -7.10 26.36
CA PRO A 215 -7.90 -6.45 27.21
C PRO A 215 -9.19 -7.28 27.30
N ASP A 216 -9.98 -7.07 28.35
CA ASP A 216 -11.31 -7.67 28.45
C ASP A 216 -12.29 -6.93 27.52
N ALA A 217 -12.66 -7.55 26.41
CA ALA A 217 -13.58 -6.99 25.43
C ALA A 217 -14.94 -6.59 26.05
N ALA A 218 -15.44 -7.36 27.01
CA ALA A 218 -16.72 -7.07 27.67
C ALA A 218 -16.61 -5.82 28.53
N ALA A 219 -15.54 -5.71 29.33
CA ALA A 219 -15.23 -4.51 30.11
C ALA A 219 -15.01 -3.28 29.22
N GLN A 220 -14.52 -3.49 27.99
CA GLN A 220 -14.33 -2.45 26.97
C GLN A 220 -15.57 -2.21 26.10
N GLY A 221 -16.76 -2.67 26.51
CA GLY A 221 -18.02 -2.32 25.86
C GLY A 221 -18.34 -3.10 24.58
N LEU A 222 -17.59 -4.15 24.25
CA LEU A 222 -17.87 -5.07 23.13
C LEU A 222 -18.62 -6.34 23.55
N GLY A 223 -18.91 -6.52 24.85
CA GLY A 223 -19.61 -7.70 25.38
C GLY A 223 -21.13 -7.67 25.25
N GLN A 224 -21.73 -6.49 25.06
CA GLN A 224 -23.16 -6.32 24.76
C GLN A 224 -23.30 -5.74 23.35
N TRP A 225 -24.19 -6.34 22.55
CA TRP A 225 -24.44 -5.89 21.18
C TRP A 225 -25.95 -5.82 20.88
N PRO A 226 -26.47 -4.71 20.34
CA PRO A 226 -25.78 -3.44 20.08
C PRO A 226 -25.28 -2.76 21.37
N PRO A 227 -24.27 -1.87 21.29
CA PRO A 227 -23.76 -1.17 22.47
C PRO A 227 -24.86 -0.37 23.18
N ALA A 228 -24.89 -0.46 24.51
CA ALA A 228 -25.82 0.33 25.32
C ALA A 228 -25.51 1.83 25.20
N ASP A 229 -26.56 2.65 25.24
CA ASP A 229 -26.51 4.12 25.19
C ASP A 229 -25.81 4.67 23.94
N ALA A 230 -25.91 3.97 22.81
CA ALA A 230 -25.33 4.37 21.53
C ALA A 230 -26.42 4.59 20.46
N ASP A 231 -26.29 5.67 19.71
CA ASP A 231 -27.20 6.03 18.63
C ASP A 231 -26.81 5.31 17.33
N PRO A 232 -27.74 4.65 16.62
CA PRO A 232 -27.43 3.99 15.36
C PRO A 232 -27.00 5.00 14.29
N ILE A 233 -26.03 4.61 13.47
CA ILE A 233 -25.58 5.34 12.28
C ILE A 233 -26.19 4.65 11.06
N ASP A 234 -26.75 5.45 10.15
CA ASP A 234 -27.27 4.95 8.88
C ASP A 234 -26.13 4.56 7.95
N VAL A 235 -25.85 3.26 7.89
CA VAL A 235 -24.78 2.68 7.04
C VAL A 235 -25.14 2.77 5.56
N ALA A 236 -26.42 2.68 5.20
CA ALA A 236 -26.83 2.77 3.79
C ALA A 236 -26.53 4.17 3.25
N ALA A 237 -26.82 5.21 4.03
CA ALA A 237 -26.51 6.59 3.67
C ALA A 237 -25.00 6.87 3.47
N LEU A 238 -24.11 6.09 4.09
CA LEU A 238 -22.65 6.21 3.89
C LEU A 238 -22.22 5.81 2.47
N TYR A 239 -22.90 4.84 1.86
CA TYR A 239 -22.56 4.34 0.52
C TYR A 239 -23.52 4.83 -0.58
N GLU A 240 -24.72 5.30 -0.23
CA GLU A 240 -25.76 5.79 -1.17
C GLU A 240 -25.82 7.33 -1.27
N GLY A 241 -25.18 8.06 -0.36
CA GLY A 241 -25.28 9.52 -0.24
C GLY A 241 -24.87 10.29 -1.51
N SER A 242 -25.72 11.24 -1.91
CA SER A 242 -25.69 12.08 -3.12
C SER A 242 -24.52 13.08 -3.29
N GLY A 243 -23.32 12.73 -2.81
CA GLY A 243 -22.05 13.23 -3.31
C GLY A 243 -21.24 11.97 -3.55
N SER A 244 -21.26 11.47 -4.79
CA SER A 244 -20.83 10.11 -5.09
C SER A 244 -19.41 9.87 -4.60
N GLU A 245 -19.07 8.62 -4.27
CA GLU A 245 -17.69 8.18 -4.07
C GLU A 245 -16.75 8.73 -5.19
N GLU A 246 -17.29 8.94 -6.39
CA GLU A 246 -16.64 9.62 -7.54
C GLU A 246 -16.25 11.09 -7.27
N ASP A 247 -17.07 11.87 -6.56
CA ASP A 247 -16.76 13.26 -6.17
C ASP A 247 -15.74 13.32 -5.01
N SER A 248 -15.74 12.31 -4.13
CA SER A 248 -14.79 12.22 -3.01
C SER A 248 -13.41 11.78 -3.47
N GLY A 249 -13.33 10.99 -4.55
CA GLY A 249 -12.13 10.36 -5.04
C GLY A 249 -11.87 8.96 -4.47
N LEU A 250 -12.51 8.53 -3.38
CA LEU A 250 -12.38 7.17 -2.82
C LEU A 250 -13.65 6.36 -3.10
N VAL A 251 -13.49 5.24 -3.79
CA VAL A 251 -14.57 4.32 -4.16
C VAL A 251 -14.28 2.95 -3.58
N HIS A 252 -15.21 2.46 -2.75
CA HIS A 252 -15.18 1.10 -2.23
C HIS A 252 -16.10 0.21 -3.07
N GLY A 253 -15.53 -0.79 -3.74
CA GLY A 253 -16.27 -1.84 -4.42
C GLY A 253 -16.84 -2.89 -3.46
N PRO A 254 -17.53 -3.92 -3.99
CA PRO A 254 -18.25 -4.92 -3.20
C PRO A 254 -17.42 -5.62 -2.12
N ALA A 255 -16.13 -5.88 -2.37
CA ALA A 255 -15.27 -6.53 -1.39
C ALA A 255 -15.02 -5.66 -0.16
N PHE A 256 -14.94 -4.33 -0.32
CA PHE A 256 -14.65 -3.40 0.79
C PHE A 256 -15.89 -2.88 1.51
N ARG A 257 -17.09 -3.00 0.92
CA ARG A 257 -18.37 -2.62 1.57
C ARG A 257 -18.83 -3.65 2.61
N THR A 258 -18.02 -3.89 3.64
CA THR A 258 -18.23 -4.94 4.65
C THR A 258 -18.88 -4.45 5.95
N LEU A 259 -18.99 -3.13 6.13
CA LEU A 259 -19.68 -2.51 7.26
C LEU A 259 -21.17 -2.89 7.25
N ARG A 260 -21.62 -3.55 8.32
CA ARG A 260 -22.99 -4.03 8.47
C ARG A 260 -23.84 -3.07 9.29
N GLN A 261 -23.32 -2.68 10.45
CA GLN A 261 -24.01 -1.85 11.41
C GLN A 261 -23.00 -0.96 12.12
N ALA A 262 -23.42 0.25 12.51
CA ALA A 262 -22.59 1.17 13.25
C ALA A 262 -23.39 1.98 14.25
N TRP A 263 -22.75 2.38 15.35
CA TRP A 263 -23.34 3.19 16.42
C TRP A 263 -22.35 4.23 16.92
N ARG A 264 -22.87 5.33 17.45
CA ARG A 264 -22.09 6.40 18.08
C ARG A 264 -22.48 6.55 19.54
N ARG A 265 -21.48 6.64 20.41
CA ARG A 265 -21.66 7.03 21.82
C ARG A 265 -20.65 8.11 22.18
N GLY A 266 -21.11 9.36 22.22
CA GLY A 266 -20.20 10.50 22.36
C GLY A 266 -19.21 10.56 21.18
N GLU A 267 -17.91 10.49 21.50
CA GLU A 267 -16.82 10.45 20.50
C GLU A 267 -16.41 9.01 20.11
N GLU A 268 -17.02 8.00 20.73
CA GLU A 268 -16.78 6.59 20.42
C GLU A 268 -17.64 6.14 19.24
N ILE A 269 -17.04 5.31 18.39
CA ILE A 269 -17.71 4.63 17.29
C ILE A 269 -17.64 3.13 17.52
N PHE A 270 -18.76 2.47 17.31
CA PHE A 270 -18.87 1.02 17.33
C PHE A 270 -19.31 0.55 15.95
N ALA A 271 -18.69 -0.50 15.44
CA ALA A 271 -19.04 -1.04 14.12
C ALA A 271 -19.04 -2.57 14.13
N GLU A 272 -19.94 -3.16 13.34
CA GLU A 272 -19.88 -4.57 12.94
C GLU A 272 -19.43 -4.63 11.48
N VAL A 273 -18.33 -5.31 11.21
CA VAL A 273 -17.80 -5.52 9.86
C VAL A 273 -17.73 -7.03 9.58
N SER A 274 -18.13 -7.46 8.38
CA SER A 274 -18.18 -8.88 8.04
C SER A 274 -17.80 -9.14 6.60
N LEU A 275 -16.86 -10.07 6.39
CA LEU A 275 -16.36 -10.43 5.07
C LEU A 275 -17.49 -10.95 4.16
N PRO A 276 -17.46 -10.61 2.86
CA PRO A 276 -18.27 -11.28 1.86
C PRO A 276 -17.90 -12.76 1.76
N GLU A 277 -18.81 -13.57 1.22
CA GLU A 277 -18.66 -15.04 1.19
C GLU A 277 -17.38 -15.51 0.51
N GLU A 278 -17.00 -14.84 -0.58
CA GLU A 278 -15.81 -15.19 -1.35
C GLU A 278 -14.52 -15.05 -0.54
N GLN A 279 -14.42 -14.03 0.33
CA GLN A 279 -13.22 -13.79 1.15
C GLN A 279 -13.23 -14.58 2.48
N ARG A 280 -14.37 -15.15 2.90
CA ARG A 280 -14.47 -15.92 4.15
C ARG A 280 -13.62 -17.18 4.15
N ALA A 281 -13.45 -17.83 2.99
CA ALA A 281 -12.69 -19.08 2.88
C ALA A 281 -11.20 -18.91 3.26
N ASP A 282 -10.62 -17.76 2.91
CA ASP A 282 -9.22 -17.44 3.18
C ASP A 282 -9.00 -16.67 4.49
N ALA A 283 -10.06 -16.29 5.23
CA ALA A 283 -9.95 -15.48 6.44
C ALA A 283 -8.95 -16.06 7.46
N GLY A 284 -8.93 -17.39 7.62
CA GLY A 284 -8.03 -18.13 8.51
C GLY A 284 -6.53 -18.01 8.16
N ARG A 285 -6.19 -17.51 6.98
CA ARG A 285 -4.81 -17.36 6.49
C ARG A 285 -4.23 -15.96 6.73
N TYR A 286 -5.04 -15.06 7.29
CA TYR A 286 -4.64 -13.72 7.69
C TYR A 286 -4.62 -13.62 9.22
N GLY A 287 -3.74 -12.76 9.74
CA GLY A 287 -3.82 -12.31 11.12
C GLY A 287 -5.14 -11.56 11.34
N VAL A 288 -5.31 -10.45 10.60
CA VAL A 288 -6.58 -9.76 10.44
C VAL A 288 -6.79 -9.50 8.95
N HIS A 289 -7.91 -9.96 8.39
CA HIS A 289 -8.15 -9.76 6.96
C HIS A 289 -8.15 -8.26 6.61
N PRO A 290 -7.34 -7.79 5.64
CA PRO A 290 -7.17 -6.35 5.37
C PRO A 290 -8.47 -5.60 5.11
N VAL A 291 -9.40 -6.21 4.37
CA VAL A 291 -10.75 -5.67 4.14
C VAL A 291 -11.52 -5.36 5.44
N LEU A 292 -11.43 -6.21 6.48
CA LEU A 292 -12.11 -5.95 7.75
C LEU A 292 -11.44 -4.81 8.51
N LEU A 293 -10.12 -4.78 8.49
CA LEU A 293 -9.32 -3.75 9.16
C LEU A 293 -9.54 -2.38 8.51
N ASP A 294 -9.66 -2.33 7.19
CA ASP A 294 -9.98 -1.12 6.42
C ASP A 294 -11.40 -0.62 6.72
N ALA A 295 -12.38 -1.52 6.63
CA ALA A 295 -13.79 -1.21 6.85
C ALA A 295 -14.11 -0.70 8.26
N ALA A 296 -13.25 -0.96 9.24
CA ALA A 296 -13.33 -0.39 10.58
C ALA A 296 -13.38 1.15 10.56
N PHE A 297 -12.79 1.80 9.56
CA PHE A 297 -12.69 3.26 9.45
C PHE A 297 -13.79 3.92 8.59
N HIS A 298 -14.56 3.15 7.81
CA HIS A 298 -15.57 3.69 6.88
C HIS A 298 -16.63 4.58 7.55
N VAL A 299 -16.96 4.30 8.81
CA VAL A 299 -17.93 5.09 9.60
C VAL A 299 -17.45 6.55 9.81
N ARG A 300 -16.14 6.80 9.74
CA ARG A 300 -15.56 8.14 9.79
C ARG A 300 -15.45 8.79 8.43
N ASP A 301 -15.17 8.02 7.38
CA ASP A 301 -14.96 8.54 6.02
C ASP A 301 -16.21 9.23 5.45
N GLY A 302 -17.40 8.86 5.93
CA GLY A 302 -18.64 9.62 5.66
C GLY A 302 -18.73 11.02 6.29
N ARG A 303 -17.68 11.51 6.98
CA ARG A 303 -17.62 12.87 7.57
C ARG A 303 -16.36 13.67 7.19
N THR A 304 -15.57 13.25 6.21
CA THR A 304 -14.25 13.86 5.99
C THR A 304 -13.98 14.14 4.52
N LEU A 305 -14.71 15.11 4.00
CA LEU A 305 -14.04 16.12 3.20
C LEU A 305 -13.06 16.84 4.14
N GLY A 306 -11.81 17.06 3.72
CA GLY A 306 -10.97 18.08 4.36
C GLY A 306 -11.73 19.42 4.49
N ALA A 307 -11.22 20.36 5.29
CA ALA A 307 -11.89 21.66 5.52
C ALA A 307 -12.39 22.36 4.23
N ASP A 308 -11.80 22.01 3.07
CA ASP A 308 -12.05 22.59 1.75
C ASP A 308 -12.79 21.67 0.74
N GLY A 309 -13.23 20.45 1.09
CA GLY A 309 -14.07 19.66 0.16
C GLY A 309 -13.33 18.76 -0.84
N THR A 310 -12.00 18.65 -0.80
CA THR A 310 -11.20 18.11 -1.93
C THR A 310 -10.21 17.00 -1.58
N GLN A 311 -10.13 16.59 -0.32
CA GLN A 311 -9.13 15.63 0.17
C GLN A 311 -9.82 14.40 0.76
N VAL A 312 -9.32 13.22 0.39
CA VAL A 312 -9.69 11.94 1.02
C VAL A 312 -8.82 11.74 2.24
N VAL A 313 -9.41 11.33 3.36
CA VAL A 313 -8.67 11.04 4.57
C VAL A 313 -8.56 9.52 4.75
N LEU A 314 -7.36 8.99 4.93
CA LEU A 314 -7.10 7.55 5.06
C LEU A 314 -6.28 7.23 6.31
N PRO A 315 -6.40 6.02 6.90
CA PRO A 315 -5.49 5.56 7.95
C PRO A 315 -4.04 5.55 7.45
N HIS A 316 -3.16 6.25 8.16
CA HIS A 316 -1.77 6.45 7.77
C HIS A 316 -0.79 5.83 8.78
N VAL A 317 -0.50 6.47 9.92
CA VAL A 317 0.45 5.94 10.90
C VAL A 317 -0.26 5.03 11.89
N TRP A 318 0.24 3.81 12.04
CA TRP A 318 -0.27 2.82 12.99
C TRP A 318 0.73 2.63 14.13
N ASN A 319 0.29 2.81 15.37
CA ASN A 319 1.12 2.64 16.55
C ASN A 319 0.56 1.55 17.46
N GLY A 320 1.45 0.68 17.93
CA GLY A 320 1.14 -0.33 18.94
C GLY A 320 0.11 -1.36 18.51
N VAL A 321 0.16 -1.83 17.26
CA VAL A 321 -0.75 -2.89 16.80
C VAL A 321 -0.32 -4.23 17.40
N SER A 322 -1.24 -4.91 18.09
CA SER A 322 -1.00 -6.22 18.72
C SER A 322 -2.09 -7.20 18.29
N LEU A 323 -1.69 -8.43 17.96
CA LEU A 323 -2.57 -9.50 17.46
C LEU A 323 -2.69 -10.59 18.53
N TYR A 324 -3.93 -11.01 18.83
CA TYR A 324 -4.24 -11.96 19.90
C TYR A 324 -4.94 -13.22 19.39
N ALA A 325 -5.69 -13.12 18.30
CA ALA A 325 -6.36 -14.22 17.63
C ALA A 325 -6.38 -13.97 16.12
N THR A 326 -6.55 -15.04 15.33
CA THR A 326 -6.56 -14.98 13.86
C THR A 326 -7.81 -15.64 13.28
N GLY A 327 -8.07 -15.40 12.00
CA GLY A 327 -9.15 -16.10 11.28
C GLY A 327 -10.56 -15.59 11.50
N ALA A 328 -10.73 -14.44 12.14
CA ALA A 328 -12.04 -13.81 12.27
C ALA A 328 -12.58 -13.38 10.89
N SER A 329 -13.81 -13.82 10.57
CA SER A 329 -14.55 -13.39 9.38
C SER A 329 -15.47 -12.19 9.64
N THR A 330 -15.72 -11.90 10.92
CA THR A 330 -16.59 -10.85 11.41
C THR A 330 -15.94 -10.22 12.64
N LEU A 331 -15.94 -8.88 12.71
CA LEU A 331 -15.39 -8.14 13.84
C LEU A 331 -16.41 -7.14 14.38
N ARG A 332 -16.45 -7.04 15.71
CA ARG A 332 -16.95 -5.89 16.45
C ARG A 332 -15.79 -4.95 16.73
N VAL A 333 -15.95 -3.71 16.30
CA VAL A 333 -14.95 -2.66 16.37
C VAL A 333 -15.40 -1.65 17.41
N ARG A 334 -14.46 -1.19 18.24
CA ARG A 334 -14.60 0.06 19.00
C ARG A 334 -13.45 1.00 18.61
N LEU A 335 -13.81 2.20 18.18
CA LEU A 335 -12.89 3.31 17.94
C LEU A 335 -13.14 4.39 18.99
N SER A 336 -12.07 4.90 19.60
CA SER A 336 -12.12 6.01 20.54
C SER A 336 -11.01 7.02 20.25
N PRO A 337 -11.18 8.30 20.60
CA PRO A 337 -10.10 9.29 20.48
C PRO A 337 -8.86 8.88 21.29
N ALA A 338 -7.68 9.11 20.72
CA ALA A 338 -6.39 9.01 21.36
C ALA A 338 -5.74 10.40 21.49
N ALA A 339 -4.57 10.48 22.11
CA ALA A 339 -3.79 11.72 22.12
C ALA A 339 -3.34 12.12 20.70
N ALA A 340 -3.06 13.42 20.49
CA ALA A 340 -2.53 13.98 19.24
C ALA A 340 -3.36 13.62 17.99
N ASP A 341 -4.69 13.74 18.09
CA ASP A 341 -5.67 13.46 17.02
C ASP A 341 -5.65 12.02 16.47
N GLY A 342 -5.05 11.08 17.22
CA GLY A 342 -5.06 9.66 16.89
C GLY A 342 -6.37 8.95 17.27
N ILE A 343 -6.51 7.71 16.81
CA ILE A 343 -7.66 6.83 17.10
C ILE A 343 -7.16 5.54 17.74
N THR A 344 -7.60 5.24 18.95
CA THR A 344 -7.40 3.92 19.56
C THR A 344 -8.45 2.96 19.00
N MET A 345 -8.03 1.72 18.72
CA MET A 345 -8.87 0.70 18.13
C MET A 345 -8.82 -0.60 18.95
N LEU A 346 -10.00 -1.18 19.18
CA LEU A 346 -10.18 -2.51 19.75
C LEU A 346 -11.06 -3.34 18.81
N LEU A 347 -10.57 -4.52 18.44
CA LEU A 347 -11.23 -5.49 17.56
C LEU A 347 -11.52 -6.77 18.33
N ALA A 348 -12.78 -7.20 18.36
CA ALA A 348 -13.19 -8.49 18.90
C ALA A 348 -14.00 -9.26 17.86
N ASP A 349 -13.99 -10.59 17.92
CA ASP A 349 -14.86 -11.42 17.10
C ASP A 349 -16.31 -11.45 17.64
N GLU A 350 -17.19 -12.18 16.97
CA GLU A 350 -18.59 -12.32 17.36
C GLU A 350 -18.80 -13.03 18.71
N SER A 351 -17.82 -13.82 19.15
CA SER A 351 -17.80 -14.51 20.45
C SER A 351 -17.31 -13.60 21.58
N GLY A 352 -16.77 -12.43 21.25
CA GLY A 352 -16.18 -11.47 22.19
C GLY A 352 -14.72 -11.77 22.53
N GLN A 353 -14.04 -12.66 21.80
CA GLN A 353 -12.59 -12.81 21.91
C GLN A 353 -11.90 -11.62 21.24
N VAL A 354 -10.90 -11.03 21.90
CA VAL A 354 -10.12 -9.95 21.30
C VAL A 354 -9.26 -10.53 20.19
N VAL A 355 -9.35 -9.91 19.02
CA VAL A 355 -8.59 -10.27 17.82
C VAL A 355 -7.34 -9.40 17.74
N ALA A 356 -7.50 -8.08 17.81
CA ALA A 356 -6.37 -7.14 17.75
C ALA A 356 -6.68 -5.80 18.42
N THR A 357 -5.62 -5.06 18.76
CA THR A 357 -5.69 -3.69 19.26
C THR A 357 -4.74 -2.80 18.48
N ALA A 358 -5.01 -1.50 18.41
CA ALA A 358 -4.04 -0.48 18.04
C ALA A 358 -4.13 0.69 19.03
N ASP A 359 -2.98 1.15 19.54
CA ASP A 359 -2.93 2.20 20.54
C ASP A 359 -3.34 3.55 19.94
N ALA A 360 -2.82 3.85 18.75
CA ALA A 360 -3.16 5.06 18.01
C ALA A 360 -2.98 4.87 16.50
N VAL A 361 -4.02 5.19 15.74
CA VAL A 361 -4.01 5.29 14.29
C VAL A 361 -4.25 6.73 13.91
N THR A 362 -3.28 7.36 13.23
CA THR A 362 -3.48 8.70 12.68
C THR A 362 -4.03 8.60 11.27
N ILE A 363 -4.74 9.64 10.87
CA ILE A 363 -5.33 9.75 9.55
C ILE A 363 -4.62 10.86 8.76
N GLN A 364 -4.47 10.67 7.46
CA GLN A 364 -3.82 11.63 6.57
C GLN A 364 -4.72 11.95 5.38
N ALA A 365 -4.78 13.23 5.03
CA ALA A 365 -5.35 13.70 3.78
C ALA A 365 -4.44 13.34 2.59
N VAL A 366 -5.03 12.68 1.59
CA VAL A 366 -4.38 12.28 0.34
C VAL A 366 -4.96 13.10 -0.79
N THR A 367 -4.09 13.56 -1.69
CA THR A 367 -4.44 14.33 -2.88
C THR A 367 -4.24 13.52 -4.16
N PRO A 368 -4.82 13.93 -5.30
CA PRO A 368 -4.56 13.29 -6.59
C PRO A 368 -3.08 13.26 -6.98
N ASP A 369 -2.32 14.29 -6.61
CA ASP A 369 -0.89 14.39 -6.92
C ASP A 369 -0.07 13.33 -6.15
N ASP A 370 -0.46 13.01 -4.92
CA ASP A 370 0.18 11.94 -4.12
C ASP A 370 0.02 10.56 -4.79
N VAL A 371 -1.13 10.29 -5.41
CA VAL A 371 -1.41 9.04 -6.13
C VAL A 371 -0.70 9.02 -7.49
N ALA A 372 -0.72 10.14 -8.23
CA ALA A 372 -0.06 10.26 -9.53
C ALA A 372 1.46 10.10 -9.43
N ALA A 373 2.08 10.62 -8.35
CA ALA A 373 3.50 10.44 -8.06
C ALA A 373 3.88 8.97 -7.80
N GLY A 374 2.96 8.16 -7.26
CA GLY A 374 3.15 6.71 -7.04
C GLY A 374 2.95 5.85 -8.29
N GLY A 375 2.06 6.27 -9.21
CA GLY A 375 1.63 5.46 -10.36
C GLY A 375 2.45 5.62 -11.65
N ARG A 376 3.39 6.56 -11.73
CA ARG A 376 4.21 6.79 -12.94
C ARG A 376 5.64 7.22 -12.61
N LEU A 377 6.56 6.26 -12.64
CA LEU A 377 7.94 6.54 -13.02
C LEU A 377 8.34 5.79 -14.30
N PRO A 378 7.81 6.15 -15.49
CA PRO A 378 8.67 6.18 -16.65
C PRO A 378 9.60 7.38 -16.44
N HIS A 379 10.78 7.15 -15.86
CA HIS A 379 11.90 8.09 -15.72
C HIS A 379 11.60 9.54 -16.15
N GLN A 380 11.01 10.34 -15.24
CA GLN A 380 11.03 11.79 -15.39
C GLN A 380 12.44 12.27 -15.04
N SER A 381 13.36 12.09 -15.98
CA SER A 381 14.80 12.36 -15.81
C SER A 381 15.17 13.86 -15.76
N LEU A 382 14.20 14.74 -15.51
CA LEU A 382 14.41 16.18 -15.41
C LEU A 382 13.61 16.73 -14.22
N PHE A 383 14.21 16.64 -13.04
CA PHE A 383 13.73 17.36 -11.88
C PHE A 383 14.16 18.83 -11.97
N ARG A 384 13.28 19.74 -11.54
CA ARG A 384 13.63 21.14 -11.26
C ARG A 384 13.53 21.39 -9.77
N VAL A 385 14.46 22.17 -9.22
CA VAL A 385 14.34 22.68 -7.85
C VAL A 385 13.32 23.81 -7.86
N GLU A 386 12.25 23.66 -7.11
CA GLU A 386 11.21 24.69 -6.91
C GLU A 386 11.18 25.09 -5.43
N TRP A 387 11.33 26.39 -5.18
CA TRP A 387 11.31 26.94 -3.82
C TRP A 387 9.90 27.41 -3.47
N ALA A 388 9.24 26.72 -2.54
CA ALA A 388 7.94 27.14 -2.03
C ALA A 388 8.13 28.18 -0.93
N ALA A 389 7.52 29.36 -1.10
CA ALA A 389 7.47 30.37 -0.05
C ALA A 389 6.60 29.85 1.11
N LEU A 390 7.21 29.69 2.28
CA LEU A 390 6.44 29.44 3.49
C LEU A 390 5.66 30.72 3.85
N PRO A 391 4.37 30.62 4.23
CA PRO A 391 3.65 31.77 4.77
C PRO A 391 4.43 32.31 5.99
N PRO A 392 4.39 33.62 6.25
CA PRO A 392 5.05 34.18 7.43
C PRO A 392 4.43 33.55 8.67
N ALA A 393 5.12 32.56 9.22
CA ALA A 393 4.66 31.87 10.40
C ALA A 393 4.70 32.85 11.56
N SER A 394 3.62 32.92 12.35
CA SER A 394 3.64 33.55 13.68
C SER A 394 4.40 32.66 14.66
N VAL A 395 5.65 32.30 14.33
CA VAL A 395 6.53 31.71 15.31
C VAL A 395 6.88 32.84 16.26
N ALA A 396 6.47 32.69 17.52
CA ALA A 396 7.01 33.48 18.62
C ALA A 396 8.52 33.15 18.71
N VAL A 397 9.33 33.79 17.87
CA VAL A 397 10.75 33.90 18.12
C VAL A 397 10.84 34.66 19.44
N ALA A 398 11.47 34.07 20.46
CA ALA A 398 11.70 34.78 21.71
C ALA A 398 12.29 36.16 21.37
N GLU A 399 11.58 37.23 21.72
CA GLU A 399 11.94 38.60 21.34
C GLU A 399 13.37 38.96 21.80
N ASP A 400 13.85 38.26 22.84
CA ASP A 400 15.17 38.43 23.45
C ASP A 400 16.26 37.44 22.97
N ALA A 401 16.01 36.65 21.93
CA ALA A 401 17.01 35.69 21.45
C ALA A 401 18.21 36.41 20.81
N ARG A 402 19.40 36.27 21.41
CA ARG A 402 20.66 36.85 20.91
C ARG A 402 21.00 36.32 19.51
N ARG A 403 21.26 37.24 18.58
CA ARG A 403 21.62 36.99 17.17
C ARG A 403 22.94 37.67 16.88
N VAL A 404 23.88 36.98 16.25
CA VAL A 404 25.16 37.57 15.81
C VAL A 404 25.35 37.40 14.31
N VAL A 405 26.07 38.32 13.68
CA VAL A 405 26.42 38.23 12.26
C VAL A 405 27.92 38.03 12.10
N VAL A 406 28.29 36.96 11.39
CA VAL A 406 29.68 36.51 11.23
C VAL A 406 30.07 36.49 9.76
N GLY A 407 31.28 36.95 9.45
CA GLY A 407 31.89 36.83 8.13
C GLY A 407 32.02 38.17 7.39
N PRO A 408 32.58 38.14 6.18
CA PRO A 408 32.98 39.36 5.46
C PRO A 408 31.80 40.23 5.02
N ASP A 409 30.64 39.62 4.79
CA ASP A 409 29.43 40.29 4.32
C ASP A 409 28.54 40.76 5.50
N ALA A 410 29.04 40.66 6.74
CA ALA A 410 28.28 40.93 7.95
C ALA A 410 27.79 42.38 8.05
N ALA A 411 28.63 43.34 7.69
CA ALA A 411 28.26 44.76 7.71
C ALA A 411 27.11 45.08 6.73
N GLU A 412 27.09 44.41 5.58
CA GLU A 412 26.01 44.56 4.61
C GLU A 412 24.71 43.95 5.12
N LEU A 413 24.75 42.74 5.69
CA LEU A 413 23.56 42.12 6.27
C LEU A 413 22.97 42.94 7.42
N LEU A 414 23.82 43.47 8.30
CA LEU A 414 23.38 44.36 9.39
C LEU A 414 22.68 45.62 8.88
N SER A 415 23.16 46.20 7.77
CA SER A 415 22.52 47.34 7.11
C SER A 415 21.13 46.99 6.56
N LEU A 416 20.97 45.80 5.97
CA LEU A 416 19.71 45.33 5.38
C LEU A 416 18.65 44.98 6.41
N LEU A 417 19.04 44.41 7.55
CA LEU A 417 18.13 44.05 8.63
C LEU A 417 17.51 45.29 9.29
N GLY A 418 18.19 46.45 9.23
CA GLY A 418 17.76 47.67 9.91
C GLY A 418 17.55 47.46 11.41
N GLY A 419 16.85 48.40 12.07
CA GLY A 419 16.49 48.27 13.49
C GLY A 419 15.43 47.19 13.78
N ALA A 420 14.94 46.47 12.76
CA ALA A 420 13.82 45.52 12.86
C ALA A 420 14.24 44.11 13.32
N GLY A 421 15.53 43.83 13.45
CA GLY A 421 16.03 42.53 13.88
C GLY A 421 17.37 42.65 14.59
N ALA A 422 17.36 43.13 15.83
CA ALA A 422 18.54 43.34 16.67
C ALA A 422 19.51 42.14 16.57
N ALA A 423 20.61 42.34 15.85
CA ALA A 423 21.70 41.39 15.67
C ALA A 423 23.02 42.13 15.94
N GLU A 424 23.90 41.47 16.67
CA GLU A 424 25.20 42.00 17.09
C GLU A 424 26.29 41.63 16.08
N GLY A 425 27.37 42.41 16.04
CA GLY A 425 28.48 42.24 15.12
C GLY A 425 28.91 43.56 14.48
N PRO A 426 29.74 43.53 13.42
CA PRO A 426 30.20 42.35 12.69
C PRO A 426 31.34 41.60 13.39
N TYR A 427 31.31 40.26 13.33
CA TYR A 427 32.41 39.39 13.76
C TYR A 427 33.13 38.81 12.53
N ALA A 428 34.47 38.68 12.56
CA ALA A 428 35.21 38.18 11.41
C ALA A 428 35.14 36.65 11.29
N GLY A 429 35.09 35.94 12.41
CA GLY A 429 34.92 34.48 12.48
C GLY A 429 34.18 34.01 13.74
N LEU A 430 33.90 32.70 13.84
CA LEU A 430 33.22 32.12 15.02
C LEU A 430 34.10 32.24 16.28
N SER A 431 35.42 32.12 16.13
CA SER A 431 36.40 32.37 17.20
C SER A 431 36.23 33.73 17.88
N ASP A 432 35.88 34.78 17.13
CA ASP A 432 35.70 36.13 17.68
C ASP A 432 34.42 36.24 18.51
N VAL A 433 33.37 35.53 18.09
CA VAL A 433 32.11 35.43 18.85
C VAL A 433 32.40 34.78 20.21
N VAL A 434 33.15 33.68 20.18
CA VAL A 434 33.54 32.91 21.37
C VAL A 434 34.48 33.70 22.30
N ALA A 435 35.38 34.51 21.74
CA ALA A 435 36.31 35.32 22.53
C ALA A 435 35.66 36.58 23.13
N SER A 436 34.54 37.05 22.55
CA SER A 436 33.91 38.31 22.93
C SER A 436 32.94 38.24 24.10
N ASP A 437 32.42 37.05 24.46
CA ASP A 437 31.33 36.94 25.43
C ASP A 437 31.22 35.54 26.09
N GLU A 438 30.64 35.47 27.29
CA GLU A 438 30.37 34.22 28.01
C GLU A 438 29.08 33.51 27.56
N THR A 439 28.16 34.23 26.90
CA THR A 439 26.87 33.65 26.45
C THR A 439 26.85 33.31 24.95
N VAL A 440 26.58 32.04 24.64
CA VAL A 440 26.51 31.55 23.25
C VAL A 440 25.23 32.08 22.57
N PRO A 441 25.33 32.68 21.37
CA PRO A 441 24.17 33.22 20.68
C PRO A 441 23.19 32.12 20.25
N ALA A 442 21.89 32.41 20.31
CA ALA A 442 20.86 31.47 19.82
C ALA A 442 20.91 31.32 18.29
N TYR A 443 21.26 32.39 17.58
CA TYR A 443 21.37 32.40 16.13
C TYR A 443 22.68 33.02 15.66
N VAL A 444 23.35 32.36 14.72
CA VAL A 444 24.52 32.88 14.02
C VAL A 444 24.16 33.04 12.55
N LEU A 445 24.12 34.28 12.08
CA LEU A 445 23.81 34.64 10.71
C LEU A 445 25.12 34.72 9.90
N LEU A 446 25.21 33.92 8.84
CA LEU A 446 26.38 33.80 7.98
C LEU A 446 26.02 34.22 6.55
N PRO A 447 26.19 35.51 6.20
CA PRO A 447 25.90 35.99 4.86
C PRO A 447 26.93 35.51 3.82
N PHE A 448 26.41 35.18 2.64
CA PHE A 448 27.14 34.93 1.40
C PHE A 448 26.53 35.79 0.32
N PHE A 449 26.98 37.03 0.25
CA PHE A 449 26.58 37.96 -0.79
C PHE A 449 27.64 37.95 -1.88
N SER A 450 27.21 37.67 -3.11
CA SER A 450 28.07 37.92 -4.27
C SER A 450 28.33 39.43 -4.37
N ALA A 451 29.54 39.81 -4.77
CA ALA A 451 29.89 41.21 -4.91
C ALA A 451 28.88 41.93 -5.83
N PRO A 452 28.53 43.21 -5.57
CA PRO A 452 27.68 43.95 -6.47
C PRO A 452 28.32 43.96 -7.87
N ARG A 453 27.58 43.48 -8.87
CA ARG A 453 27.95 43.58 -10.29
C ARG A 453 27.96 45.07 -10.69
N ASN A 454 29.04 45.76 -10.36
CA ASN A 454 29.26 47.13 -10.79
C ASN A 454 29.61 47.13 -12.28
N GLY A 455 28.68 47.60 -13.12
CA GLY A 455 28.98 48.14 -14.45
C GLY A 455 28.68 47.22 -15.64
N THR A 456 27.63 47.58 -16.38
CA THR A 456 27.45 47.60 -17.85
C THR A 456 27.92 46.47 -18.79
N ASP A 457 28.54 45.39 -18.34
CA ASP A 457 28.85 44.26 -19.22
C ASP A 457 27.71 43.24 -19.20
N ALA A 458 26.73 43.45 -20.08
CA ALA A 458 25.61 42.55 -20.39
C ALA A 458 26.04 41.23 -21.06
N GLY A 459 27.20 40.67 -20.66
CA GLY A 459 27.76 39.44 -21.22
C GLY A 459 28.66 38.65 -20.26
N ALA A 460 28.82 39.06 -19.00
CA ALA A 460 29.59 38.29 -18.02
C ALA A 460 28.77 37.11 -17.48
N SER A 461 28.98 35.96 -18.13
CA SER A 461 28.81 34.57 -17.70
C SER A 461 28.30 34.31 -16.28
N VAL A 462 27.38 33.35 -16.18
CA VAL A 462 27.15 32.49 -15.02
C VAL A 462 28.48 32.17 -14.30
N GLY A 463 28.47 32.39 -12.97
CA GLY A 463 29.48 32.09 -11.94
C GLY A 463 30.93 31.85 -12.39
N ASP A 464 31.82 32.80 -12.09
CA ASP A 464 33.28 32.56 -12.12
C ASP A 464 33.61 31.34 -11.22
N PRO A 465 34.17 30.24 -11.77
CA PRO A 465 34.54 29.07 -10.98
C PRO A 465 35.51 29.38 -9.83
N ALA A 466 36.31 30.45 -9.93
CA ALA A 466 37.19 30.90 -8.85
C ALA A 466 36.39 31.50 -7.68
N GLU A 467 35.37 32.31 -7.98
CA GLU A 467 34.46 32.89 -6.98
C GLU A 467 33.65 31.79 -6.27
N VAL A 468 33.07 30.86 -7.03
CA VAL A 468 32.35 29.69 -6.47
C VAL A 468 33.26 28.86 -5.56
N ARG A 469 34.49 28.59 -6.01
CA ARG A 469 35.47 27.84 -5.21
C ARG A 469 35.87 28.59 -3.93
N SER A 470 36.01 29.91 -3.99
CA SER A 470 36.33 30.76 -2.85
C SER A 470 35.20 30.73 -1.81
N VAL A 471 33.97 30.95 -2.25
CA VAL A 471 32.75 30.91 -1.42
C VAL A 471 32.55 29.52 -0.79
N SER A 472 32.71 28.45 -1.57
CA SER A 472 32.55 27.08 -1.08
C SER A 472 33.60 26.72 -0.03
N ARG A 473 34.87 27.15 -0.23
CA ARG A 473 35.93 26.94 0.77
C ARG A 473 35.67 27.73 2.05
N ARG A 474 35.15 28.95 1.94
CA ARG A 474 34.74 29.75 3.09
C ARG A 474 33.63 29.07 3.87
N ALA A 475 32.58 28.63 3.19
CA ALA A 475 31.48 27.89 3.81
C ALA A 475 31.96 26.61 4.51
N LEU A 476 32.82 25.83 3.83
CA LEU A 476 33.40 24.62 4.41
C LEU A 476 34.22 24.92 5.67
N GLY A 477 35.06 25.97 5.64
CA GLY A 477 35.87 26.36 6.79
C GLY A 477 35.01 26.73 8.00
N VAL A 478 33.95 27.53 7.80
CA VAL A 478 33.04 27.92 8.89
C VAL A 478 32.25 26.72 9.42
N LEU A 479 31.81 25.79 8.56
CA LEU A 479 31.11 24.58 9.00
C LEU A 479 32.02 23.63 9.78
N GLN A 480 33.29 23.51 9.38
CA GLN A 480 34.27 22.71 10.12
C GLN A 480 34.57 23.31 11.49
N GLU A 481 34.69 24.63 11.59
CA GLU A 481 34.86 25.35 12.85
C GLU A 481 33.61 25.22 13.75
N TRP A 482 32.42 25.36 13.16
CA TRP A 482 31.14 25.20 13.86
C TRP A 482 30.99 23.80 14.46
N LEU A 483 31.23 22.75 13.66
CA LEU A 483 31.10 21.36 14.10
C LEU A 483 32.20 20.95 15.09
N GLY A 484 33.31 21.70 15.14
CA GLY A 484 34.41 21.47 16.06
C GLY A 484 34.23 22.13 17.44
N GLU A 485 33.22 22.98 17.62
CA GLU A 485 33.03 23.78 18.84
C GLU A 485 31.71 23.42 19.54
N GLU A 486 31.81 22.63 20.61
CA GLU A 486 30.67 22.11 21.37
C GLU A 486 29.77 23.21 21.96
N ARG A 487 30.30 24.41 22.21
CA ARG A 487 29.52 25.54 22.72
C ARG A 487 28.35 25.91 21.80
N PHE A 488 28.47 25.72 20.49
CA PHE A 488 27.40 26.02 19.52
C PHE A 488 26.34 24.91 19.39
N ALA A 489 26.40 23.82 20.16
CA ALA A 489 25.45 22.71 20.04
C ALA A 489 23.97 23.13 20.24
N GLY A 490 23.72 24.17 21.03
CA GLY A 490 22.39 24.75 21.25
C GLY A 490 22.01 25.90 20.30
N SER A 491 22.92 26.29 19.41
CA SER A 491 22.77 27.43 18.51
C SER A 491 22.28 27.01 17.13
N ARG A 492 21.67 27.95 16.40
CA ARG A 492 21.25 27.75 15.01
C ARG A 492 22.12 28.57 14.07
N LEU A 493 22.84 27.90 13.17
CA LEU A 493 23.54 28.52 12.06
C LEU A 493 22.55 28.81 10.92
N VAL A 494 22.48 30.07 10.49
CA VAL A 494 21.60 30.52 9.41
C VAL A 494 22.47 31.06 8.28
N VAL A 495 22.48 30.35 7.16
CA VAL A 495 23.19 30.78 5.94
C VAL A 495 22.29 31.75 5.18
N VAL A 496 22.75 32.98 4.99
CA VAL A 496 21.96 34.02 4.31
C VAL A 496 22.56 34.27 2.94
N THR A 497 21.79 34.01 1.89
CA THR A 497 22.24 34.20 0.51
C THR A 497 21.42 35.27 -0.19
N ARG A 498 21.98 35.88 -1.23
CA ARG A 498 21.24 36.79 -2.14
C ARG A 498 21.40 36.32 -3.58
N GLY A 499 20.29 36.15 -4.30
CA GLY A 499 20.31 35.75 -5.71
C GLY A 499 20.98 34.39 -5.99
N ALA A 500 21.08 33.53 -4.96
CA ALA A 500 21.69 32.21 -5.09
C ALA A 500 20.79 31.22 -5.85
N VAL A 501 19.48 31.48 -5.85
CA VAL A 501 18.44 30.70 -6.54
C VAL A 501 17.36 31.67 -7.04
N SER A 502 16.83 31.43 -8.24
CA SER A 502 15.64 32.14 -8.72
C SER A 502 14.43 31.55 -7.99
N ALA A 503 13.91 32.29 -7.01
CA ALA A 503 12.79 31.83 -6.19
C ALA A 503 11.45 32.37 -6.72
N VAL A 504 11.47 33.42 -7.54
CA VAL A 504 10.30 34.00 -8.20
C VAL A 504 10.57 34.30 -9.68
N PRO A 505 9.53 34.29 -10.55
CA PRO A 505 9.70 34.65 -11.96
C PRO A 505 10.26 36.07 -12.11
N GLY A 506 11.46 36.20 -12.67
CA GLY A 506 12.12 37.48 -12.92
C GLY A 506 13.33 37.80 -12.04
N GLU A 507 13.68 36.93 -11.08
CA GLU A 507 15.03 36.83 -10.49
C GLU A 507 15.94 35.97 -11.37
#